data_AF-A0A4U9HNT1-F1
#
_entry.id   AF-A0A4U9HNT1-F1
#
_cell.length_a   1.000
_cell.length_b   1.000
_cell.length_c   1.000
_cell.angle_alpha   90.00
_cell.angle_beta   90.00
_cell.angle_gamma   90.00
#
_symmetry.space_group_name_H-M   'P 1'
#
loop_
_entity.id
_entity.type
_entity.pdbx_description
1 polymer ?
#
loop_
_entity_poly.entity_id
_entity_poly.type
_entity_poly.pdbx_seq_one_letter_code
_entity_poly.pdbx_strand_id
1 'polypeptide(L)'
;MSVIGLFFLVFAIISGGWVAESPTWAPYFDYTGVQLTWMLVGYGFVAAVLPVWLLLAPRDYLSTFLKIGTIVGLAIGILIMRPTLTMPAVTKFIDGTGPVWSGNMFPFLFITIACGAVSGFHALIASGTTPKMLANENQACFIGYGGMLMESFVAIMALVSACIIDPGVYFAMNSPIAVLAPAGTADVVASAAQVVSGWGFAITPDTLAQIANEVGEQSIISRAGGAPTLAVGMAYILHGALGGLMDVSFWYHFAILFEALFILTAVDAGPVRRALCCRICWG
;
A
#
# COMPACT_ATOMS: atom_id res chain seq x y z
N MET A 1 -18.13 23.34 0.30
CA MET A 1 -16.66 23.17 0.32
C MET A 1 -16.27 21.70 0.12
N SER A 2 -16.82 20.75 0.87
CA SER A 2 -16.45 19.32 0.76
C SER A 2 -16.69 18.70 -0.63
N VAL A 3 -17.82 19.00 -1.28
CA VAL A 3 -18.13 18.49 -2.65
C VAL A 3 -17.15 19.04 -3.69
N ILE A 4 -16.79 20.32 -3.56
CA ILE A 4 -15.80 20.97 -4.44
C ILE A 4 -14.43 20.33 -4.24
N GLY A 5 -14.02 20.11 -2.99
CA GLY A 5 -12.77 19.43 -2.66
C GLY A 5 -12.73 17.98 -3.18
N LEU A 6 -13.84 17.24 -3.08
CA LEU A 6 -13.96 15.89 -3.65
C LEU A 6 -13.85 15.91 -5.17
N PHE A 7 -14.51 16.86 -5.84
CA PHE A 7 -14.42 17.01 -7.30
C PHE A 7 -12.98 17.29 -7.74
N PHE A 8 -12.30 18.25 -7.10
CA PHE A 8 -10.90 18.54 -7.41
C PHE A 8 -9.96 17.39 -7.06
N LEU A 9 -10.26 16.62 -6.01
CA LEU A 9 -9.50 15.42 -5.68
C LEU A 9 -9.63 14.36 -6.79
N VAL A 10 -10.86 14.04 -7.21
CA VAL A 10 -11.10 13.09 -8.31
C VAL A 10 -10.48 13.59 -9.60
N PHE A 11 -10.62 14.88 -9.90
CA PHE A 11 -9.98 15.50 -11.06
C PHE A 11 -8.46 15.38 -10.99
N ALA A 12 -7.84 15.66 -9.83
CA ALA A 12 -6.40 15.51 -9.64
C ALA A 12 -5.93 14.08 -9.89
N ILE A 13 -6.67 13.08 -9.38
CA ILE A 13 -6.38 11.66 -9.58
C ILE A 13 -6.40 11.29 -11.06
N ILE A 14 -7.45 11.70 -11.78
CA ILE A 14 -7.58 11.41 -13.22
C ILE A 14 -6.49 12.14 -14.01
N SER A 15 -6.24 13.41 -13.70
CA SER A 15 -5.23 14.23 -14.38
C SER A 15 -3.80 13.75 -14.12
N GLY A 16 -3.57 12.98 -13.05
CA GLY A 16 -2.27 12.39 -12.75
C GLY A 16 -1.78 11.46 -13.87
N GLY A 17 -2.67 10.72 -14.51
CA GLY A 17 -2.34 9.90 -15.68
C GLY A 17 -1.82 10.75 -16.86
N TRP A 18 -2.46 11.89 -17.12
CA TRP A 18 -2.03 12.81 -18.19
C TRP A 18 -0.65 13.43 -17.92
N VAL A 19 -0.33 13.67 -16.64
CA VAL A 19 1.00 14.16 -16.24
C VAL A 19 2.06 13.08 -16.42
N ALA A 20 1.74 11.83 -16.06
CA ALA A 20 2.65 10.69 -16.18
C ALA A 20 2.97 10.32 -17.64
N GLU A 21 1.98 10.43 -18.53
CA GLU A 21 2.17 10.18 -19.97
C GLU A 21 2.90 11.32 -20.69
N SER A 22 2.91 12.53 -20.11
CA SER A 22 3.46 13.69 -20.77
C SER A 22 5.01 13.69 -20.74
N PRO A 23 5.69 13.71 -21.91
CA PRO A 23 7.15 13.69 -21.97
C PRO A 23 7.82 14.92 -21.34
N THR A 24 7.08 16.02 -21.22
CA THR A 24 7.59 17.28 -20.64
C THR A 24 7.32 17.39 -19.15
N TRP A 25 6.18 16.88 -18.66
CA TRP A 25 5.79 17.01 -17.26
C TRP A 25 6.24 15.83 -16.40
N ALA A 26 6.26 14.61 -16.94
CA ALA A 26 6.67 13.41 -16.20
C ALA A 26 8.09 13.53 -15.58
N PRO A 27 9.13 14.05 -16.29
CA PRO A 27 10.46 14.15 -15.72
C PRO A 27 10.56 15.09 -14.50
N TYR A 28 9.61 16.01 -14.31
CA TYR A 28 9.59 16.88 -13.13
C TYR A 28 9.12 16.16 -11.87
N PHE A 29 8.43 15.03 -12.00
CA PHE A 29 7.90 14.24 -10.90
C PHE A 29 8.64 12.89 -10.71
N ASP A 30 9.60 12.58 -11.57
CA ASP A 30 10.45 11.40 -11.46
C ASP A 30 11.65 11.67 -10.54
N TYR A 31 11.44 11.43 -9.24
CA TYR A 31 12.45 11.63 -8.20
C TYR A 31 13.02 10.30 -7.72
N THR A 32 14.33 10.30 -7.47
CA THR A 32 14.99 9.16 -6.84
C THR A 32 14.47 8.92 -5.42
N GLY A 33 14.54 7.68 -4.93
CA GLY A 33 14.10 7.34 -3.57
C GLY A 33 14.79 8.16 -2.47
N VAL A 34 16.05 8.57 -2.68
CA VAL A 34 16.79 9.43 -1.74
C VAL A 34 16.22 10.87 -1.74
N GLN A 35 15.93 11.42 -2.92
CA GLN A 35 15.29 12.74 -3.05
C GLN A 35 13.90 12.74 -2.41
N LEU A 36 13.07 11.73 -2.71
CA LEU A 36 11.75 11.56 -2.09
C LEU A 36 11.85 11.46 -0.56
N THR A 37 12.84 10.73 -0.05
CA THR A 37 13.05 10.62 1.40
C THR A 37 13.32 12.00 2.02
N TRP A 38 14.21 12.79 1.42
CA TRP A 38 14.49 14.15 1.92
C TRP A 38 13.30 15.11 1.77
N MET A 39 12.53 14.99 0.69
CA MET A 39 11.29 15.74 0.51
C MET A 39 10.26 15.40 1.57
N LEU A 40 10.07 14.11 1.89
CA LEU A 40 9.18 13.67 2.95
C LEU A 40 9.63 14.14 4.33
N VAL A 41 10.94 14.14 4.60
CA VAL A 41 11.49 14.70 5.85
C VAL A 41 11.22 16.21 5.94
N GLY A 42 11.48 16.96 4.86
CA GLY A 42 11.19 18.40 4.80
C GLY A 42 9.70 18.70 4.96
N TYR A 43 8.86 17.93 4.28
CA TYR A 43 7.41 18.00 4.42
C TYR A 43 6.96 17.74 5.86
N GLY A 44 7.43 16.66 6.49
CA GLY A 44 7.10 16.33 7.88
C GLY A 44 7.54 17.42 8.87
N PHE A 45 8.67 18.09 8.62
CA PHE A 45 9.09 19.25 9.40
C PHE A 45 8.12 20.42 9.24
N VAL A 46 7.76 20.80 8.01
CA VAL A 46 6.82 21.90 7.75
C VAL A 46 5.44 21.58 8.34
N ALA A 47 4.94 20.36 8.16
CA ALA A 47 3.67 19.90 8.72
C ALA A 47 3.65 19.94 10.25
N ALA A 48 4.78 19.65 10.91
CA ALA A 48 4.88 19.70 12.36
C ALA A 48 4.97 21.13 12.94
N VAL A 49 5.45 22.11 12.16
CA VAL A 49 5.56 23.52 12.59
C VAL A 49 4.27 24.30 12.29
N LEU A 50 3.60 23.97 11.19
CA LEU A 50 2.38 24.66 10.80
C LEU A 50 1.20 24.35 11.73
N PRO A 51 0.26 25.30 11.90
CA PRO A 51 -0.95 25.04 12.65
C PRO A 51 -1.77 23.88 12.04
N VAL A 52 -2.29 23.00 12.91
CA VAL A 52 -3.06 21.80 12.53
C VAL A 52 -4.22 22.12 11.59
N TRP A 53 -4.89 23.26 11.79
CA TRP A 53 -6.03 23.69 10.99
C TRP A 53 -5.67 24.10 9.55
N LEU A 54 -4.41 24.46 9.30
CA LEU A 54 -3.99 24.99 8.00
C LEU A 54 -3.70 23.87 6.98
N LEU A 55 -2.98 22.84 7.40
CA LEU A 55 -2.52 21.76 6.51
C LEU A 55 -3.16 20.42 6.87
N LEU A 56 -3.06 20.01 8.14
CA LEU A 56 -3.38 18.64 8.57
C LEU A 56 -4.88 18.36 8.52
N ALA A 57 -5.69 19.20 9.16
CA ALA A 57 -7.14 19.02 9.24
C ALA A 57 -7.83 18.98 7.85
N PRO A 58 -7.59 19.92 6.90
CA PRO A 58 -8.24 19.87 5.59
C PRO A 58 -7.76 18.68 4.74
N ARG A 59 -6.48 18.31 4.84
CA ARG A 59 -5.93 17.13 4.14
C ARG A 59 -6.52 15.83 4.67
N ASP A 60 -6.51 15.63 5.98
CA ASP A 60 -7.01 14.41 6.61
C ASP A 60 -8.50 14.25 6.35
N TYR A 61 -9.26 15.34 6.34
CA TYR A 61 -10.67 15.34 5.96
C TYR A 61 -10.89 14.84 4.52
N LEU A 62 -10.17 15.38 3.53
CA LEU A 62 -10.27 14.93 2.13
C LEU A 62 -9.82 13.48 1.96
N SER A 63 -8.69 13.10 2.57
CA SER A 63 -8.19 11.72 2.49
C SER A 63 -9.15 10.73 3.13
N THR A 64 -9.89 11.10 4.17
CA THR A 64 -10.87 10.22 4.81
C THR A 64 -11.98 9.80 3.84
N PHE A 65 -12.49 10.73 3.01
CA PHE A 65 -13.49 10.36 1.99
C PHE A 65 -12.93 9.39 0.96
N LEU A 66 -11.69 9.63 0.51
CA LEU A 66 -11.04 8.73 -0.43
C LEU A 66 -10.82 7.35 0.20
N LYS A 67 -10.32 7.31 1.44
CA LYS A 67 -10.03 6.07 2.16
C LYS A 67 -11.28 5.22 2.35
N ILE A 68 -12.34 5.83 2.89
CA ILE A 68 -13.62 5.14 3.09
C ILE A 68 -14.23 4.73 1.75
N GLY A 69 -14.21 5.62 0.74
CA GLY A 69 -14.73 5.32 -0.60
C GLY A 69 -14.02 4.15 -1.26
N THR A 70 -12.69 4.11 -1.20
CA THR A 70 -11.87 3.02 -1.73
C THR A 70 -12.13 1.70 -1.00
N ILE A 71 -12.15 1.72 0.34
CA ILE A 71 -12.43 0.50 1.14
C ILE A 71 -13.83 -0.02 0.81
N VAL A 72 -14.85 0.82 0.77
CA VAL A 72 -16.22 0.40 0.42
C VAL A 72 -16.28 -0.10 -1.02
N GLY A 73 -15.61 0.58 -1.96
CA GLY A 73 -15.51 0.15 -3.35
C GLY A 73 -14.87 -1.23 -3.50
N LEU A 74 -13.76 -1.47 -2.79
CA LEU A 74 -13.09 -2.76 -2.75
C LEU A 74 -13.99 -3.84 -2.13
N ALA A 75 -14.77 -3.51 -1.10
CA ALA A 75 -15.68 -4.46 -0.43
C ALA A 75 -16.76 -4.94 -1.40
N ILE A 76 -17.40 -3.98 -2.05
CA ILE A 76 -18.40 -4.24 -3.08
C ILE A 76 -17.77 -5.01 -4.24
N GLY A 77 -16.56 -4.64 -4.65
CA GLY A 77 -15.80 -5.31 -5.71
C GLY A 77 -15.57 -6.79 -5.42
N ILE A 78 -15.10 -7.12 -4.21
CA ILE A 78 -14.91 -8.51 -3.76
C ILE A 78 -16.23 -9.28 -3.77
N LEU A 79 -17.33 -8.68 -3.31
CA LEU A 79 -18.64 -9.35 -3.25
C LEU A 79 -19.24 -9.61 -4.64
N ILE A 80 -19.01 -8.72 -5.61
CA ILE A 80 -19.48 -8.88 -6.98
C ILE A 80 -18.62 -9.90 -7.73
N MET A 81 -17.30 -9.70 -7.71
CA MET A 81 -16.34 -10.49 -8.47
C MET A 81 -16.21 -11.92 -7.92
N ARG A 82 -16.35 -12.09 -6.60
CA ARG A 82 -16.21 -13.36 -5.87
C ARG A 82 -14.94 -14.11 -6.27
N PRO A 83 -13.76 -13.50 -6.07
CA PRO A 83 -12.51 -14.08 -6.52
C PRO A 83 -12.20 -15.39 -5.82
N THR A 84 -11.63 -16.33 -6.56
CA THR A 84 -11.06 -17.55 -5.99
C THR A 84 -9.72 -17.26 -5.35
N LEU A 85 -9.53 -17.67 -4.10
CA LEU A 85 -8.22 -17.57 -3.45
C LEU A 85 -7.29 -18.62 -4.06
N THR A 86 -6.20 -18.17 -4.65
CA THR A 86 -5.18 -19.00 -5.32
C THR A 86 -4.09 -19.42 -4.34
N MET A 87 -3.83 -18.62 -3.30
CA MET A 87 -2.86 -18.91 -2.27
C MET A 87 -3.31 -20.10 -1.40
N PRO A 88 -2.44 -21.10 -1.13
CA PRO A 88 -2.81 -22.22 -0.27
C PRO A 88 -3.02 -21.76 1.17
N ALA A 89 -3.94 -22.40 1.89
CA ALA A 89 -4.26 -22.08 3.28
C ALA A 89 -3.05 -22.20 4.22
N VAL A 90 -2.11 -23.11 3.92
CA VAL A 90 -0.82 -23.24 4.60
C VAL A 90 0.27 -23.31 3.56
N THR A 91 1.25 -22.42 3.65
CA THR A 91 2.43 -22.42 2.78
C THR A 91 3.53 -23.30 3.37
N LYS A 92 4.42 -23.81 2.51
CA LYS A 92 5.61 -24.55 2.95
C LYS A 92 6.63 -23.72 3.74
N PHE A 93 6.47 -22.39 3.74
CA PHE A 93 7.38 -21.45 4.40
C PHE A 93 6.95 -21.11 5.84
N ILE A 94 6.00 -21.86 6.41
CA ILE A 94 5.59 -21.72 7.81
C ILE A 94 6.73 -21.96 8.81
N ASP A 95 7.77 -22.69 8.38
CA ASP A 95 8.99 -22.98 9.12
C ASP A 95 9.97 -21.80 9.21
N GLY A 96 9.63 -20.66 8.59
CA GLY A 96 10.43 -19.45 8.61
C GLY A 96 11.53 -19.38 7.55
N THR A 97 11.54 -20.31 6.59
CA THR A 97 12.44 -20.31 5.43
C THR A 97 11.91 -19.47 4.24
N GLY A 98 10.90 -18.62 4.49
CA GLY A 98 10.24 -17.84 3.47
C GLY A 98 11.17 -16.88 2.72
N PRO A 99 11.03 -16.74 1.39
CA PRO A 99 11.86 -15.82 0.61
C PRO A 99 11.48 -14.35 0.81
N VAL A 100 10.21 -14.08 1.14
CA VAL A 100 9.70 -12.72 1.44
C VAL A 100 10.09 -12.28 2.84
N TRP A 101 10.11 -13.22 3.79
CA TRP A 101 10.46 -12.94 5.17
C TRP A 101 11.14 -14.14 5.81
N SER A 102 12.28 -13.92 6.45
CA SER A 102 13.01 -14.92 7.21
C SER A 102 12.64 -14.86 8.69
N GLY A 103 12.27 -16.01 9.27
CA GLY A 103 11.94 -16.13 10.69
C GLY A 103 10.56 -16.72 10.97
N ASN A 104 10.34 -17.08 12.22
CA ASN A 104 9.12 -17.78 12.64
C ASN A 104 7.86 -16.93 12.45
N MET A 105 6.77 -17.57 12.01
CA MET A 105 5.45 -16.94 11.87
C MET A 105 4.96 -16.32 13.19
N PHE A 106 5.24 -16.96 14.32
CA PHE A 106 4.96 -16.42 15.65
C PHE A 106 6.26 -15.85 16.26
N PRO A 107 6.26 -14.60 16.77
CA PRO A 107 5.13 -13.69 17.01
C PRO A 107 4.83 -12.72 15.85
N PHE A 108 5.55 -12.81 14.74
CA PHE A 108 5.55 -11.79 13.68
C PHE A 108 4.17 -11.51 13.07
N LEU A 109 3.31 -12.53 12.96
CA LEU A 109 1.91 -12.41 12.51
C LEU A 109 1.14 -11.30 13.25
N PHE A 110 1.35 -11.18 14.57
CA PHE A 110 0.67 -10.19 15.41
C PHE A 110 1.26 -8.78 15.28
N ILE A 111 2.43 -8.64 14.68
CA ILE A 111 3.06 -7.34 14.42
C ILE A 111 2.67 -6.84 13.02
N THR A 112 2.53 -7.75 12.05
CA THR A 112 2.29 -7.40 10.64
C THR A 112 0.82 -7.32 10.25
N ILE A 113 -0.05 -8.17 10.80
CA ILE A 113 -1.49 -8.15 10.47
C ILE A 113 -2.27 -7.29 11.46
N ALA A 114 -1.94 -7.34 12.75
CA ALA A 114 -2.62 -6.51 13.73
C ALA A 114 -2.01 -5.11 13.73
N CYS A 115 -2.79 -4.15 13.26
CA CYS A 115 -2.42 -2.74 13.34
C CYS A 115 -2.29 -2.35 14.82
N GLY A 116 -1.07 -2.03 15.26
CA GLY A 116 -0.78 -1.02 16.27
C GLY A 116 -1.16 -1.22 17.74
N ALA A 117 -1.96 -2.21 18.14
CA ALA A 117 -2.24 -2.46 19.55
C ALA A 117 -1.09 -3.20 20.25
N VAL A 118 -0.55 -4.26 19.62
CA VAL A 118 0.58 -5.05 20.16
C VAL A 118 1.91 -4.34 19.90
N SER A 119 2.06 -3.64 18.77
CA SER A 119 3.29 -2.90 18.42
C SER A 119 3.39 -1.51 19.06
N GLY A 120 2.34 -1.02 19.74
CA GLY A 120 2.28 0.31 20.36
C GLY A 120 2.10 1.47 19.38
N PHE A 121 1.96 1.20 18.08
CA PHE A 121 1.87 2.21 17.03
C PHE A 121 0.59 3.07 17.13
N HIS A 122 -0.55 2.50 17.54
CA HIS A 122 -1.78 3.28 17.69
C HIS A 122 -1.70 4.28 18.84
N ALA A 123 -1.04 3.92 19.94
CA ALA A 123 -0.78 4.85 21.04
C ALA A 123 0.11 6.01 20.59
N LEU A 124 1.10 5.74 19.72
CA LEU A 124 1.99 6.77 19.15
C LEU A 124 1.22 7.76 18.25
N ILE A 125 0.38 7.26 17.34
CA ILE A 125 -0.40 8.12 16.43
C ILE A 125 -1.49 8.88 17.20
N ALA A 126 -2.22 8.22 18.11
CA ALA A 126 -3.28 8.85 18.90
C ALA A 126 -2.76 10.03 19.75
N SER A 127 -1.49 9.96 20.19
CA SER A 127 -0.84 11.02 20.98
C SER A 127 -0.48 12.28 20.18
N GLY A 128 -0.46 12.23 18.84
CA GLY A 128 0.02 13.35 18.03
C GLY A 128 -1.06 14.34 17.59
N THR A 129 -2.31 13.89 17.45
CA THR A 129 -3.44 14.69 16.94
C THR A 129 -4.52 14.93 18.00
N THR A 130 -4.97 13.88 18.69
CA THR A 130 -6.03 13.94 19.72
C THR A 130 -5.79 15.03 20.78
N PRO A 131 -4.63 15.09 21.46
CA PRO A 131 -4.41 16.11 22.49
C PRO A 131 -4.24 17.53 21.93
N LYS A 132 -3.97 17.70 20.62
CA LYS A 132 -3.88 19.02 19.98
C LYS A 132 -5.24 19.54 19.50
N MET A 133 -6.22 18.66 19.35
CA MET A 133 -7.57 19.00 18.89
C MET A 133 -8.58 19.14 20.04
N LEU A 134 -8.27 18.58 21.21
CA LEU A 134 -9.11 18.71 22.42
C LEU A 134 -8.68 19.92 23.24
N ALA A 135 -9.64 20.73 23.70
CA ALA A 135 -9.35 21.85 24.61
C ALA A 135 -9.16 21.39 26.07
N ASN A 136 -9.77 20.26 26.44
CA ASN A 136 -9.61 19.60 27.72
C ASN A 136 -9.89 18.09 27.62
N GLU A 137 -9.43 17.31 28.61
CA GLU A 137 -9.54 15.85 28.63
C GLU A 137 -11.00 15.36 28.66
N ASN A 138 -11.91 16.13 29.26
CA ASN A 138 -13.34 15.78 29.32
C ASN A 138 -14.02 15.78 27.95
N GLN A 139 -13.39 16.34 26.92
CA GLN A 139 -13.85 16.30 25.53
C GLN A 139 -13.33 15.08 24.76
N ALA A 140 -12.49 14.23 25.37
CA ALA A 140 -11.99 13.03 24.73
C ALA A 140 -13.13 12.04 24.50
N CYS A 141 -13.49 11.85 23.23
CA CYS A 141 -14.43 10.81 22.83
C CYS A 141 -13.76 9.43 22.99
N PHE A 142 -14.50 8.48 23.55
CA PHE A 142 -14.03 7.10 23.64
C PHE A 142 -13.96 6.48 22.23
N ILE A 143 -12.74 6.22 21.76
CA ILE A 143 -12.49 5.46 20.53
C ILE A 143 -12.58 3.98 20.93
N GLY A 144 -13.77 3.42 20.79
CA GLY A 144 -14.08 2.07 21.24
C GLY A 144 -13.78 0.96 20.23
N TYR A 145 -14.28 -0.23 20.56
CA TYR A 145 -14.21 -1.47 19.79
C TYR A 145 -14.51 -1.33 18.29
N GLY A 146 -15.39 -0.39 17.89
CA GLY A 146 -15.74 -0.13 16.50
C GLY A 146 -14.56 0.28 15.60
N GLY A 147 -13.57 1.01 16.12
CA GLY A 147 -12.37 1.37 15.36
C GLY A 147 -11.51 0.13 15.03
N MET A 148 -11.31 -0.73 16.04
CA MET A 148 -10.57 -1.98 15.86
C MET A 148 -11.27 -2.95 14.89
N LEU A 149 -12.60 -2.98 14.88
CA LEU A 149 -13.37 -3.74 13.90
C LEU A 149 -13.17 -3.23 12.47
N MET A 150 -13.14 -1.91 12.27
CA MET A 150 -12.93 -1.32 10.94
C MET A 150 -11.52 -1.60 10.41
N GLU A 151 -10.49 -1.52 11.27
CA GLU A 151 -9.12 -1.89 10.88
C GLU A 151 -9.02 -3.39 10.55
N SER A 152 -9.66 -4.24 11.35
CA SER A 152 -9.72 -5.69 11.08
C SER A 152 -10.42 -6.00 9.76
N PHE A 153 -11.46 -5.23 9.42
CA PHE A 153 -12.14 -5.35 8.14
C PHE A 153 -11.19 -5.03 6.98
N VAL A 154 -10.45 -3.92 7.04
CA VAL A 154 -9.45 -3.56 6.02
C VAL A 154 -8.35 -4.62 5.91
N ALA A 155 -7.88 -5.17 7.04
CA ALA A 155 -6.88 -6.23 7.05
C ALA A 155 -7.36 -7.49 6.31
N ILE A 156 -8.63 -7.89 6.48
CA ILE A 156 -9.22 -9.02 5.75
C ILE A 156 -9.24 -8.73 4.24
N MET A 157 -9.55 -7.50 3.84
CA MET A 157 -9.61 -7.13 2.42
C MET A 157 -8.23 -7.10 1.77
N ALA A 158 -7.22 -6.64 2.51
CA ALA A 158 -5.83 -6.71 2.07
C ALA A 158 -5.37 -8.17 1.93
N LEU A 159 -5.74 -9.03 2.88
CA LEU A 159 -5.47 -10.47 2.80
C LEU A 159 -6.13 -11.10 1.56
N VAL A 160 -7.42 -10.82 1.32
CA VAL A 160 -8.11 -11.29 0.11
C VAL A 160 -7.39 -10.79 -1.14
N SER A 161 -7.07 -9.50 -1.21
CA SER A 161 -6.38 -8.91 -2.37
C SER A 161 -5.02 -9.54 -2.65
N ALA A 162 -4.26 -9.90 -1.61
CA ALA A 162 -3.01 -10.63 -1.76
C ALA A 162 -3.22 -12.09 -2.18
N CYS A 163 -4.23 -12.76 -1.63
CA CYS A 163 -4.49 -14.19 -1.85
C CYS A 163 -5.18 -14.53 -3.17
N ILE A 164 -5.59 -13.53 -3.96
CA ILE A 164 -6.12 -13.73 -5.31
C ILE A 164 -5.04 -13.67 -6.40
N ILE A 165 -3.89 -13.09 -6.08
CA ILE A 165 -2.75 -13.01 -6.99
C ILE A 165 -2.15 -14.40 -7.11
N ASP A 166 -1.73 -14.80 -8.31
CA ASP A 166 -1.01 -16.05 -8.48
C ASP A 166 0.20 -16.11 -7.53
N PRO A 167 0.38 -17.21 -6.76
CA PRO A 167 1.47 -17.29 -5.80
C PRO A 167 2.85 -17.04 -6.42
N GLY A 168 3.09 -17.46 -7.66
CA GLY A 168 4.35 -17.20 -8.36
C GLY A 168 4.57 -15.71 -8.60
N VAL A 169 3.53 -14.98 -9.02
CA VAL A 169 3.56 -13.52 -9.16
C VAL A 169 3.78 -12.85 -7.80
N TYR A 170 3.05 -13.28 -6.76
CA TYR A 170 3.21 -12.76 -5.40
C TYR A 170 4.66 -12.88 -4.92
N PHE A 171 5.29 -14.04 -5.09
CA PHE A 171 6.68 -14.25 -4.68
C PHE A 171 7.68 -13.49 -5.55
N ALA A 172 7.44 -13.35 -6.86
CA ALA A 172 8.29 -12.54 -7.74
C ALA A 172 8.25 -11.05 -7.38
N MET A 173 7.09 -10.55 -6.94
CA MET A 173 6.93 -9.16 -6.51
C MET A 173 7.58 -8.88 -5.15
N ASN A 174 7.38 -9.78 -4.18
CA ASN A 174 7.72 -9.50 -2.79
C ASN A 174 9.09 -10.02 -2.34
N SER A 175 9.73 -10.90 -3.12
CA SER A 175 11.04 -11.44 -2.71
C SER A 175 12.18 -10.46 -3.04
N PRO A 176 13.24 -10.41 -2.22
CA PRO A 176 14.37 -9.52 -2.46
C PRO A 176 15.04 -9.78 -3.81
N ILE A 177 15.44 -8.71 -4.50
CA ILE A 177 16.15 -8.82 -5.78
C ILE A 177 17.41 -9.67 -5.70
N ALA A 178 18.12 -9.65 -4.57
CA ALA A 178 19.33 -10.46 -4.36
C ALA A 178 19.07 -11.97 -4.45
N VAL A 179 17.84 -12.40 -4.14
CA VAL A 179 17.40 -13.79 -4.23
C VAL A 179 16.90 -14.11 -5.63
N LEU A 180 16.16 -13.18 -6.26
CA LEU A 180 15.53 -13.38 -7.57
C LEU A 180 16.50 -13.26 -8.74
N ALA A 181 17.48 -12.37 -8.64
CA ALA A 181 18.48 -12.08 -9.66
C ALA A 181 19.84 -11.76 -9.01
N PRO A 182 20.67 -12.79 -8.75
CA PRO A 182 22.02 -12.61 -8.22
C PRO A 182 22.87 -11.65 -9.07
N ALA A 183 23.90 -11.06 -8.47
CA ALA A 183 24.75 -10.08 -9.14
C ALA A 183 25.34 -10.62 -10.46
N GLY A 184 25.19 -9.87 -11.56
CA GLY A 184 25.65 -10.26 -12.89
C GLY A 184 24.58 -10.92 -13.77
N THR A 185 23.33 -11.03 -13.29
CA THR A 185 22.20 -11.51 -14.10
C THR A 185 21.86 -10.50 -15.20
N ALA A 186 21.92 -10.94 -16.47
CA ALA A 186 21.57 -10.09 -17.61
C ALA A 186 20.05 -9.95 -17.82
N ASP A 187 19.29 -11.03 -17.59
CA ASP A 187 17.84 -11.04 -17.70
C ASP A 187 17.20 -11.32 -16.32
N VAL A 188 16.77 -10.24 -15.68
CA VAL A 188 16.14 -10.27 -14.35
C VAL A 188 14.79 -10.99 -14.39
N VAL A 189 14.03 -10.87 -15.48
CA VAL A 189 12.69 -11.44 -15.60
C VAL A 189 12.77 -12.96 -15.75
N ALA A 190 13.67 -13.44 -16.61
CA ALA A 190 13.93 -14.87 -16.77
C ALA A 190 14.45 -15.50 -15.47
N SER A 191 15.40 -14.85 -14.81
CA SER A 191 15.96 -15.32 -13.55
C SER A 191 14.90 -15.40 -12.45
N ALA A 192 14.10 -14.34 -12.27
CA ALA A 192 13.05 -14.32 -11.26
C ALA A 192 12.02 -15.44 -11.48
N ALA A 193 11.58 -15.63 -12.73
CA ALA A 193 10.64 -16.70 -13.07
C ALA A 193 11.22 -18.09 -12.79
N GLN A 194 12.50 -18.31 -13.09
CA GLN A 194 13.19 -19.58 -12.82
C GLN A 194 13.35 -19.85 -11.32
N VAL A 195 13.76 -18.85 -10.54
CA VAL A 195 13.94 -18.97 -9.08
C VAL A 195 12.60 -19.29 -8.41
N VAL A 196 11.54 -18.56 -8.75
CA VAL A 196 10.19 -18.78 -8.20
C VAL A 196 9.61 -20.13 -8.63
N SER A 197 9.86 -20.54 -9.87
CA SER A 197 9.51 -21.90 -10.34
C SER A 197 10.28 -22.98 -9.59
N GLY A 198 11.53 -22.73 -9.20
CA GLY A 198 12.30 -23.59 -8.29
C GLY A 198 11.68 -23.73 -6.91
N TRP A 199 10.91 -22.73 -6.47
CA TRP A 199 10.07 -22.82 -5.26
C TRP A 199 8.74 -23.53 -5.51
N GLY A 200 8.54 -24.21 -6.64
CA GLY A 200 7.34 -24.99 -6.92
C GLY A 200 6.09 -24.15 -7.25
N PHE A 201 6.27 -22.88 -7.63
CA PHE A 201 5.19 -22.05 -8.18
C PHE A 201 5.46 -21.83 -9.66
N ALA A 202 4.66 -22.47 -10.53
CA ALA A 202 4.87 -22.41 -11.97
C ALA A 202 4.58 -20.99 -12.48
N ILE A 203 5.64 -20.26 -12.89
CA ILE A 203 5.53 -18.90 -13.41
C ILE A 203 6.45 -18.73 -14.62
N THR A 204 6.00 -18.00 -15.64
CA THR A 204 6.80 -17.73 -16.85
C THR A 204 7.26 -16.28 -16.90
N PRO A 205 8.38 -15.99 -17.58
CA PRO A 205 8.82 -14.62 -17.82
C PRO A 205 7.77 -13.78 -18.55
N ASP A 206 7.08 -14.39 -19.52
CA ASP A 206 6.00 -13.75 -20.27
C ASP A 206 4.85 -13.31 -19.38
N THR A 207 4.48 -14.13 -18.38
CA THR A 207 3.41 -13.77 -17.41
C THR A 207 3.83 -12.55 -16.59
N LEU A 208 5.08 -12.52 -16.10
CA LEU A 208 5.58 -11.37 -15.33
C LEU A 208 5.64 -10.10 -16.17
N ALA A 209 6.08 -10.20 -17.43
CA ALA A 209 6.12 -9.08 -18.36
C ALA A 209 4.71 -8.60 -18.74
N GLN A 210 3.78 -9.53 -18.96
CA GLN A 210 2.38 -9.20 -19.26
C GLN A 210 1.74 -8.43 -18.11
N ILE A 211 1.87 -8.92 -16.87
CA ILE A 211 1.30 -8.23 -15.70
C ILE A 211 1.94 -6.85 -15.52
N ALA A 212 3.26 -6.71 -15.71
CA ALA A 212 3.92 -5.41 -15.68
C ALA A 212 3.32 -4.44 -16.70
N ASN A 213 3.10 -4.89 -17.93
CA ASN A 213 2.46 -4.08 -18.96
C ASN A 213 1.00 -3.73 -18.63
N GLU A 214 0.21 -4.68 -18.10
CA GLU A 214 -1.20 -4.45 -17.73
C GLU A 214 -1.36 -3.40 -16.62
N VAL A 215 -0.45 -3.42 -15.64
CA VAL A 215 -0.44 -2.43 -14.55
C VAL A 215 0.26 -1.11 -14.94
N GLY A 216 0.84 -1.03 -16.13
CA GLY A 216 1.51 0.16 -16.64
C GLY A 216 2.90 0.42 -16.06
N GLU A 217 3.60 -0.62 -15.60
CA GLU A 217 4.93 -0.55 -15.00
C GLU A 217 5.99 -1.23 -15.87
N GLN A 218 7.23 -0.75 -15.80
CA GLN A 218 8.35 -1.40 -16.49
C GLN A 218 8.67 -2.78 -15.91
N SER A 219 8.44 -2.96 -14.61
CA SER A 219 8.66 -4.22 -13.90
C SER A 219 7.90 -4.25 -12.57
N ILE A 220 7.35 -5.42 -12.26
CA ILE A 220 6.73 -5.76 -10.98
C ILE A 220 7.68 -6.54 -10.05
N ILE A 221 8.88 -6.91 -10.54
CA ILE A 221 9.81 -7.78 -9.82
C ILE A 221 10.47 -7.01 -8.67
N SER A 222 10.53 -7.65 -7.50
CA SER A 222 11.14 -7.07 -6.29
C SER A 222 10.56 -5.69 -5.91
N ARG A 223 9.29 -5.44 -6.21
CA ARG A 223 8.50 -4.34 -5.66
C ARG A 223 8.04 -4.72 -4.24
N ALA A 224 9.02 -4.96 -3.37
CA ALA A 224 8.80 -5.44 -2.01
C ALA A 224 7.96 -4.44 -1.20
N GLY A 225 7.07 -4.99 -0.37
CA GLY A 225 6.14 -4.25 0.46
C GLY A 225 4.68 -4.63 0.19
N GLY A 226 3.83 -4.49 1.21
CA GLY A 226 2.40 -4.81 1.08
C GLY A 226 1.67 -3.94 0.04
N ALA A 227 2.13 -2.70 -0.19
CA ALA A 227 1.43 -1.73 -1.02
C ALA A 227 1.37 -2.09 -2.52
N PRO A 228 2.49 -2.44 -3.22
CA PRO A 228 2.42 -2.87 -4.61
C PRO A 228 1.57 -4.13 -4.81
N THR A 229 1.67 -5.08 -3.88
CA THR A 229 0.88 -6.32 -3.92
C THR A 229 -0.61 -6.05 -3.74
N LEU A 230 -0.97 -5.24 -2.74
CA LEU A 230 -2.35 -4.79 -2.56
C LEU A 230 -2.87 -4.08 -3.80
N ALA A 231 -2.05 -3.21 -4.40
CA ALA A 231 -2.43 -2.45 -5.58
C ALA A 231 -2.75 -3.35 -6.79
N VAL A 232 -1.94 -4.37 -7.05
CA VAL A 232 -2.21 -5.36 -8.11
C VAL A 232 -3.51 -6.10 -7.84
N GLY A 233 -3.71 -6.63 -6.63
CA GLY A 233 -4.93 -7.37 -6.28
C GLY A 233 -6.18 -6.50 -6.39
N MET A 234 -6.13 -5.29 -5.82
CA MET A 234 -7.20 -4.31 -5.89
C MET A 234 -7.51 -3.90 -7.34
N ALA A 235 -6.49 -3.76 -8.19
CA ALA A 235 -6.68 -3.41 -9.60
C ALA A 235 -7.50 -4.47 -10.34
N TYR A 236 -7.16 -5.74 -10.20
CA TYR A 236 -7.93 -6.83 -10.81
C TYR A 236 -9.35 -6.94 -10.26
N ILE A 237 -9.54 -6.76 -8.94
CA ILE A 237 -10.87 -6.81 -8.32
C ILE A 237 -11.75 -5.68 -8.86
N LEU A 238 -11.26 -4.44 -8.86
CA LEU A 238 -12.04 -3.27 -9.26
C LEU A 238 -12.28 -3.22 -10.76
N HIS A 239 -11.27 -3.56 -11.57
CA HIS A 239 -11.43 -3.69 -13.01
C HIS A 239 -12.50 -4.74 -13.35
N GLY A 240 -12.42 -5.93 -12.74
CA GLY A 240 -13.38 -7.01 -12.95
C GLY A 240 -14.80 -6.69 -12.45
N ALA A 241 -14.93 -6.10 -11.25
CA ALA A 241 -16.22 -5.78 -10.66
C ALA A 241 -16.96 -4.64 -11.39
N LEU A 242 -16.21 -3.69 -11.97
CA LEU A 242 -16.77 -2.56 -12.71
C LEU A 242 -16.89 -2.83 -14.22
N GLY A 243 -16.72 -4.08 -14.66
CA GLY A 243 -16.91 -4.47 -16.06
C GLY A 243 -15.91 -3.81 -17.02
N GLY A 244 -14.71 -3.48 -16.56
CA GLY A 244 -13.65 -2.92 -17.39
C GLY A 244 -13.80 -1.45 -17.76
N LEU A 245 -14.62 -0.67 -17.03
CA LEU A 245 -14.81 0.78 -17.29
C LEU A 245 -13.51 1.59 -17.29
N MET A 246 -12.50 1.14 -16.53
CA MET A 246 -11.16 1.74 -16.45
C MET A 246 -10.12 0.62 -16.47
N ASP A 247 -8.96 0.90 -17.08
CA ASP A 247 -7.88 -0.06 -17.24
C ASP A 247 -7.26 -0.49 -15.90
N VAL A 248 -6.62 -1.67 -15.91
CA VAL A 248 -5.90 -2.22 -14.74
C VAL A 248 -4.82 -1.26 -14.25
N SER A 249 -4.06 -0.64 -15.16
CA SER A 249 -3.07 0.38 -14.86
C SER A 249 -3.64 1.56 -14.07
N PHE A 250 -4.82 2.07 -14.44
CA PHE A 250 -5.46 3.16 -13.71
C PHE A 250 -5.75 2.76 -12.26
N TRP A 251 -6.36 1.58 -12.06
CA TRP A 251 -6.69 1.10 -10.72
C TRP A 251 -5.46 0.77 -9.87
N TYR A 252 -4.39 0.27 -10.50
CA TYR A 252 -3.11 0.00 -9.84
C TYR A 252 -2.48 1.30 -9.32
N HIS A 253 -2.35 2.33 -10.16
CA HIS A 253 -1.81 3.62 -9.75
C HIS A 253 -2.71 4.33 -8.74
N PHE A 254 -4.02 4.20 -8.87
CA PHE A 254 -4.98 4.67 -7.88
C PHE A 254 -4.77 4.01 -6.51
N ALA A 255 -4.56 2.69 -6.48
CA ALA A 255 -4.34 1.95 -5.25
C ALA A 255 -2.98 2.32 -4.60
N ILE A 256 -1.93 2.53 -5.40
CA ILE A 256 -0.64 3.06 -4.89
C ILE A 256 -0.82 4.44 -4.27
N LEU A 257 -1.55 5.35 -4.93
CA LEU A 257 -1.83 6.67 -4.40
C LEU A 257 -2.62 6.60 -3.08
N PHE A 258 -3.62 5.73 -3.03
CA PHE A 258 -4.40 5.46 -1.82
C PHE A 258 -3.49 5.02 -0.65
N GLU A 259 -2.60 4.06 -0.88
CA GLU A 259 -1.62 3.61 0.12
C GLU A 259 -0.66 4.74 0.53
N ALA A 260 -0.16 5.52 -0.43
CA ALA A 260 0.69 6.67 -0.14
C ALA A 260 -0.01 7.70 0.76
N LEU A 261 -1.33 7.89 0.60
CA LEU A 261 -2.12 8.76 1.48
C LEU A 261 -2.28 8.19 2.89
N PHE A 262 -2.35 6.88 3.05
CA PHE A 262 -2.29 6.25 4.38
C PHE A 262 -0.96 6.52 5.07
N ILE A 263 0.15 6.29 4.38
CA ILE A 263 1.50 6.52 4.89
C ILE A 263 1.69 7.99 5.27
N LEU A 264 1.29 8.90 4.39
CA LEU A 264 1.47 10.33 4.61
C LEU A 264 0.61 10.84 5.78
N THR A 265 -0.60 10.30 6.00
CA THR A 265 -1.37 10.59 7.22
C THR A 265 -0.66 10.07 8.47
N ALA A 266 -0.04 8.88 8.41
CA ALA A 266 0.71 8.35 9.53
C ALA A 266 1.95 9.21 9.86
N VAL A 267 2.65 9.72 8.84
CA VAL A 267 3.81 10.61 9.00
C VAL A 267 3.40 11.92 9.67
N ASP A 268 2.28 12.52 9.28
CA ASP A 268 1.86 13.82 9.82
C ASP A 268 1.19 13.74 11.20
N ALA A 269 0.46 12.65 11.45
CA ALA A 269 -0.19 12.43 12.73
C ALA A 269 0.79 11.91 13.80
N GLY A 270 1.91 11.30 13.39
CA GLY A 270 2.94 10.78 14.28
C GLY A 270 3.94 11.86 14.74
N PRO A 271 4.56 11.73 15.94
CA PRO A 271 5.68 12.57 16.31
C PRO A 271 6.88 12.31 15.37
N VAL A 272 7.32 13.35 14.64
CA VAL A 272 8.42 13.36 13.64
C VAL A 272 9.69 12.61 14.09
N ARG A 273 9.94 12.53 15.41
CA ARG A 273 11.14 11.91 15.98
C ARG A 273 11.17 10.37 15.94
N ARG A 274 10.10 9.68 15.51
CA ARG A 274 10.05 8.20 15.46
C ARG A 274 9.54 7.60 14.13
N ALA A 275 9.19 8.41 13.14
CA ALA A 275 8.79 7.95 11.81
C ALA A 275 9.86 7.10 11.09
N LEU A 276 11.16 7.28 11.42
CA LEU A 276 12.24 6.43 10.92
C LEU A 276 12.11 4.95 11.33
N CYS A 277 11.42 4.64 12.43
CA CYS A 277 11.21 3.26 12.88
C CYS A 277 10.21 2.50 11.96
N CYS A 278 9.32 3.24 11.28
CA CYS A 278 8.35 2.64 10.35
C CYS A 278 9.03 2.03 9.11
N ARG A 279 10.20 2.55 8.71
CA ARG A 279 11.02 1.99 7.61
C ARG A 279 11.69 0.66 7.97
N ILE A 280 11.84 0.36 9.27
CA ILE A 280 12.44 -0.89 9.78
C ILE A 280 11.37 -1.98 9.92
N CYS A 281 10.10 -1.61 10.08
CA CYS A 281 9.00 -2.58 10.21
C CYS A 281 8.32 -2.93 8.87
N TRP A 282 8.53 -2.12 7.82
CA TRP A 282 7.87 -2.26 6.50
C TRP A 282 8.84 -2.34 5.32
N GLY A 283 10.10 -2.68 5.58
CA GLY A 283 11.13 -2.95 4.56
C GLY A 283 11.52 -4.42 4.53
#